data_AF-A0A0F2Q716-F1
#
_entry.id   AF-A0A0F2Q716-F1
#
_cell.length_a   1.000
_cell.length_b   1.000
_cell.length_c   1.000
_cell.angle_alpha   90.00
_cell.angle_beta   90.00
_cell.angle_gamma   90.00
#
_symmetry.space_group_name_H-M   'P 1'
#
loop_
_entity.id
_entity.type
_entity.pdbx_description
1 polymer ?
#
loop_
_entity_poly.entity_id
_entity_poly.type
_entity_poly.pdbx_seq_one_letter_code
_entity_poly.pdbx_strand_id
1 'polypeptide(L)'
;MPYKRSVADGFKLININAHLLENGYDSATEYIYESADGKKYTITEKFKAFVDPAVYNSFQALESNFGHNLYFVEHNARNTTKIIYLIGMYFGEITGDISTNDALNILKSLV
;
A
#
# COMPACT_ATOMS: atom_id res chain seq x y z
N MET A 1 14.47 11.95 1.12
CA MET A 1 14.58 11.34 2.46
C MET A 1 13.73 10.08 2.46
N PRO A 2 14.22 8.86 2.80
CA PRO A 2 13.33 7.72 2.88
C PRO A 2 12.52 7.87 4.17
N TYR A 3 11.28 8.33 4.02
CA TYR A 3 10.32 8.51 5.10
C TYR A 3 10.11 7.18 5.84
N LYS A 4 9.98 7.25 7.16
CA LYS A 4 9.48 6.17 8.02
C LYS A 4 8.19 5.62 7.41
N ARG A 5 8.24 4.55 6.61
CA ARG A 5 7.02 3.97 6.03
C ARG A 5 6.26 3.34 7.20
N SER A 6 5.08 3.89 7.41
CA SER A 6 4.31 3.84 8.63
C SER A 6 4.05 2.42 9.14
N VAL A 7 3.87 2.34 10.45
CA VAL A 7 3.76 1.10 11.20
C VAL A 7 2.37 1.08 11.81
N ALA A 8 1.57 0.05 11.52
CA ALA A 8 0.45 -0.28 12.39
C ALA A 8 0.99 -0.67 13.77
N ASP A 9 0.36 -0.22 14.85
CA ASP A 9 0.80 -0.52 16.21
C ASP A 9 1.07 -2.02 16.37
N GLY A 10 2.29 -2.35 16.83
CA GLY A 10 2.73 -3.72 17.05
C GLY A 10 3.39 -4.42 15.86
N PHE A 11 3.45 -3.80 14.68
CA PHE A 11 4.18 -4.33 13.51
C PHE A 11 5.60 -3.74 13.41
N LYS A 12 6.53 -4.48 12.80
CA LYS A 12 7.89 -4.02 12.54
C LYS A 12 8.28 -4.33 11.12
N LEU A 13 8.98 -3.41 10.48
CA LEU A 13 9.58 -3.65 9.16
C LEU A 13 10.65 -4.73 9.30
N ILE A 14 10.46 -5.84 8.59
CA ILE A 14 11.40 -6.98 8.62
C ILE A 14 12.19 -7.12 7.32
N ASN A 15 11.66 -6.59 6.21
CA ASN A 15 12.35 -6.68 4.92
C ASN A 15 11.92 -5.57 3.96
N ILE A 16 12.83 -5.22 3.04
CA ILE A 16 12.57 -4.33 1.91
C ILE A 16 13.10 -5.00 0.66
N ASN A 17 12.23 -5.27 -0.31
CA ASN A 17 12.63 -5.82 -1.61
C ASN A 17 12.36 -4.79 -2.70
N ALA A 18 13.29 -4.59 -3.63
CA ALA A 18 13.05 -3.83 -4.84
C ALA A 18 13.18 -4.76 -6.05
N HIS A 19 12.22 -4.70 -6.96
CA HIS A 19 12.25 -5.48 -8.19
C HIS A 19 12.01 -4.58 -9.40
N LEU A 20 12.81 -4.80 -10.45
CA LEU A 20 12.66 -4.12 -11.73
C LEU A 20 11.33 -4.51 -12.37
N LEU A 21 10.64 -3.52 -12.92
CA LEU A 21 9.44 -3.72 -13.73
C LEU A 21 9.83 -4.15 -15.15
N GLU A 22 8.88 -4.73 -15.88
CA GLU A 22 9.10 -5.21 -17.26
C GLU A 22 9.57 -4.13 -18.24
N ASN A 23 9.33 -2.85 -17.91
CA ASN A 23 9.83 -1.72 -18.69
C ASN A 23 11.36 -1.54 -18.62
N GLY A 24 12.05 -2.29 -17.74
CA GLY A 24 13.51 -2.34 -17.64
C GLY A 24 14.17 -1.12 -17.01
N TYR A 25 13.39 -0.13 -16.54
CA TYR A 25 13.92 1.12 -15.96
C TYR A 25 13.31 1.47 -14.60
N ASP A 26 12.05 1.13 -14.37
CA ASP A 26 11.39 1.38 -13.09
C ASP A 26 11.47 0.19 -12.16
N SER A 27 11.17 0.45 -10.89
CA SER A 27 11.09 -0.58 -9.86
C SER A 27 9.81 -0.45 -9.06
N ALA A 28 9.25 -1.58 -8.66
CA ALA A 28 8.37 -1.64 -7.51
C ALA A 28 9.17 -1.99 -6.26
N THR A 29 8.81 -1.40 -5.13
CA THR A 29 9.42 -1.71 -3.83
C THR A 29 8.39 -2.26 -2.86
N GLU A 30 8.72 -3.37 -2.24
CA GLU A 30 7.93 -4.06 -1.24
C GLU A 30 8.50 -3.81 0.16
N TYR A 31 7.64 -3.50 1.10
CA TYR A 31 7.95 -3.33 2.52
C TYR A 31 7.17 -4.37 3.29
N ILE A 32 7.89 -5.32 3.88
CA ILE A 32 7.27 -6.43 4.61
C ILE A 32 7.33 -6.13 6.09
N TYR A 33 6.18 -6.16 6.74
CA TYR A 33 6.03 -5.92 8.16
C TYR A 33 5.50 -7.17 8.85
N GLU A 34 5.99 -7.43 10.06
CA GLU A 34 5.57 -8.55 10.90
C GLU A 34 5.28 -8.08 12.33
N SER A 35 4.21 -8.59 12.92
CA SER A 35 3.83 -8.36 14.31
C SER A 35 4.39 -9.44 15.23
N ALA A 36 4.33 -9.21 16.55
CA ALA A 36 4.80 -10.17 17.54
C ALA A 36 4.02 -11.51 17.53
N ASP A 37 2.77 -11.52 17.06
CA ASP A 37 1.95 -12.72 16.87
C ASP A 37 2.15 -13.40 15.50
N GLY A 38 3.12 -12.93 14.70
CA GLY A 38 3.51 -13.54 13.42
C GLY A 38 2.64 -13.16 12.22
N LYS A 39 1.69 -12.22 12.38
CA LYS A 39 0.91 -11.68 11.25
C LYS A 39 1.80 -10.80 10.39
N LYS A 40 1.51 -10.78 9.09
CA LYS A 40 2.29 -10.04 8.11
C LYS A 40 1.42 -9.17 7.22
N TYR A 41 1.92 -7.99 6.91
CA TYR A 41 1.43 -7.21 5.79
C TYR A 41 2.59 -6.71 4.94
N THR A 42 2.28 -6.47 3.67
CA THR A 42 3.20 -5.94 2.68
C THR A 42 2.61 -4.68 2.09
N ILE A 43 3.43 -3.63 2.01
CA ILE A 43 3.15 -2.45 1.20
C ILE A 43 4.01 -2.56 -0.06
N THR A 44 3.38 -2.56 -1.23
CA THR A 44 4.10 -2.55 -2.53
C THR A 44 3.83 -1.25 -3.23
N GLU A 45 4.87 -0.51 -3.61
CA GLU A 45 4.74 0.80 -4.26
C GLU A 45 5.54 0.89 -5.55
N LYS A 46 4.97 1.60 -6.53
CA LYS A 46 5.63 1.95 -7.80
C LYS A 46 5.20 3.34 -8.26
N PHE A 47 5.93 3.88 -9.23
CA PHE A 47 5.58 5.17 -9.82
C PHE A 47 4.25 5.06 -10.60
N LYS A 48 3.34 6.01 -10.36
CA LYS A 48 1.96 5.93 -10.89
C LYS A 48 1.85 6.02 -12.41
N ALA A 49 2.87 6.54 -13.10
CA ALA A 49 2.83 6.71 -14.56
C ALA A 49 2.74 5.39 -15.34
N PHE A 50 3.01 4.26 -14.68
CA PHE A 50 2.96 2.91 -15.26
C PHE A 50 1.73 2.12 -14.81
N VAL A 51 0.72 2.83 -14.32
CA VAL A 51 -0.52 2.25 -13.85
C VAL A 51 -1.64 2.80 -14.68
N ASP A 52 -2.42 1.92 -15.29
CA ASP A 52 -3.69 2.27 -15.89
C ASP A 52 -4.76 2.33 -14.79
N PRO A 53 -5.21 3.53 -14.36
CA PRO A 53 -6.19 3.66 -13.29
C PRO A 53 -7.54 3.04 -13.68
N ALA A 54 -7.83 2.86 -14.97
CA ALA A 54 -9.08 2.30 -15.46
C ALA A 54 -9.25 0.81 -15.11
N VAL A 55 -8.16 0.13 -14.75
CA VAL A 55 -8.17 -1.29 -14.32
C VAL A 55 -8.77 -1.46 -12.93
N TYR A 56 -8.84 -0.39 -12.13
CA TYR A 56 -9.32 -0.45 -10.76
C TYR A 56 -10.74 0.10 -10.66
N ASN A 57 -11.57 -0.58 -9.87
CA ASN A 57 -12.92 -0.12 -9.55
C ASN A 57 -12.89 1.26 -8.88
N SER A 58 -14.02 1.97 -8.96
CA SER A 58 -14.22 3.35 -8.52
C SER A 58 -13.47 3.70 -7.23
N PHE A 59 -12.35 4.41 -7.37
CA PHE A 59 -11.59 4.94 -6.25
C PHE A 59 -12.44 5.90 -5.40
N GLN A 60 -12.21 5.87 -4.10
CA GLN A 60 -12.75 6.80 -3.12
C GLN A 60 -11.71 7.85 -2.76
N ALA A 61 -12.16 9.06 -2.42
CA ALA A 61 -11.28 10.09 -1.90
C ALA A 61 -10.76 9.68 -0.50
N LEU A 62 -9.44 9.75 -0.32
CA LEU A 62 -8.83 9.70 0.99
C LEU A 62 -8.80 11.13 1.53
N GLU A 63 -9.56 11.40 2.61
CA GLU A 63 -9.53 12.71 3.25
C GLU A 63 -8.09 13.04 3.68
N SER A 64 -7.52 14.04 3.00
CA SER A 64 -6.13 14.44 3.08
C SER A 64 -6.10 15.96 3.06
N ASN A 65 -5.26 16.55 3.92
CA ASN A 65 -5.03 18.00 3.91
C ASN A 65 -4.33 18.47 2.61
N PHE A 66 -3.75 17.54 1.83
CA PHE A 66 -2.97 17.82 0.63
C PHE A 66 -3.42 16.93 -0.54
N GLY A 67 -4.39 17.43 -1.31
CA GLY A 67 -4.68 16.96 -2.67
C GLY A 67 -5.36 15.59 -2.82
N HIS A 68 -5.61 15.23 -4.09
CA HIS A 68 -6.39 14.10 -4.59
C HIS A 68 -5.74 12.73 -4.28
N ASN A 69 -5.62 12.37 -3.00
CA ASN A 69 -5.28 11.01 -2.61
C ASN A 69 -6.52 10.13 -2.77
N LEU A 70 -6.34 8.97 -3.38
CA LEU A 70 -7.42 8.07 -3.75
C LEU A 70 -7.13 6.66 -3.25
N TYR A 71 -8.16 5.91 -2.86
CA TYR A 71 -8.03 4.52 -2.49
C TYR A 71 -9.23 3.66 -2.88
N PHE A 72 -9.00 2.37 -3.06
CA PHE A 72 -10.02 1.37 -3.33
C PHE A 72 -9.77 0.16 -2.42
N VAL A 73 -10.84 -0.38 -1.83
CA VAL A 73 -10.77 -1.58 -0.99
C VAL A 73 -11.27 -2.76 -1.80
N GLU A 74 -10.38 -3.72 -2.04
CA GLU A 74 -10.70 -4.99 -2.68
C GLU A 74 -10.91 -6.06 -1.60
N HIS A 75 -12.11 -6.66 -1.60
CA HIS A 75 -12.46 -7.76 -0.72
C HIS A 75 -12.31 -9.07 -1.49
N ASN A 76 -11.28 -9.86 -1.16
CA ASN A 76 -11.12 -11.20 -1.70
C ASN A 76 -11.91 -12.23 -0.87
N ALA A 77 -12.35 -13.32 -1.51
CA ALA A 77 -13.15 -14.38 -0.90
C ALA A 77 -12.52 -15.08 0.33
N ARG A 78 -11.25 -14.79 0.64
CA ARG A 78 -10.48 -15.33 1.77
C ARG A 78 -10.35 -14.37 2.96
N ASN A 79 -11.11 -13.28 3.00
CA ASN A 79 -11.01 -12.22 4.02
C ASN A 79 -9.62 -11.55 4.11
N THR A 80 -8.76 -11.73 3.11
CA THR A 80 -7.52 -10.96 2.99
C THR A 80 -7.86 -9.58 2.46
N THR A 81 -7.63 -8.55 3.27
CA THR A 81 -7.81 -7.16 2.85
C THR A 81 -6.74 -6.78 1.84
N LYS A 82 -7.16 -6.25 0.69
CA LYS A 82 -6.29 -5.52 -0.23
C LYS A 82 -6.76 -4.08 -0.36
N ILE A 83 -5.89 -3.12 -0.07
CA ILE A 83 -6.13 -1.69 -0.31
C ILE A 83 -5.22 -1.24 -1.43
N ILE A 84 -5.80 -0.61 -2.43
CA ILE A 84 -5.11 -0.04 -3.57
C ILE A 84 -5.19 1.47 -3.43
N TYR A 85 -4.08 2.19 -3.61
CA TYR A 85 -4.08 3.64 -3.42
C TYR A 85 -3.22 4.39 -4.44
N LEU A 86 -3.56 5.66 -4.63
CA LEU A 86 -2.80 6.66 -5.36
C LEU A 86 -2.53 7.82 -4.41
N ILE A 87 -1.28 7.97 -3.98
CA ILE A 87 -0.84 9.08 -3.10
C ILE A 87 0.31 9.80 -3.79
N GLY A 88 0.11 11.09 -4.07
CA GLY A 88 1.09 11.91 -4.78
C GLY A 88 1.49 11.33 -6.14
N MET A 89 2.73 10.84 -6.26
CA MET A 89 3.29 10.22 -7.48
C MET A 89 3.32 8.69 -7.44
N TYR A 90 2.87 8.09 -6.34
CA TYR A 90 2.95 6.65 -6.11
C TYR A 90 1.59 5.99 -6.26
N PHE A 91 1.62 4.82 -6.89
CA PHE A 91 0.58 3.83 -6.79
C PHE A 91 1.06 2.75 -5.84
N GLY A 92 0.22 2.34 -4.89
CA GLY A 92 0.59 1.30 -3.95
C GLY A 92 -0.54 0.36 -3.59
N GLU A 93 -0.14 -0.78 -3.04
CA GLU A 93 -1.02 -1.83 -2.56
C GLU A 93 -0.63 -2.22 -1.13
N ILE A 94 -1.61 -2.28 -0.22
CA ILE A 94 -1.47 -2.87 1.10
C ILE A 94 -2.16 -4.23 1.05
N THR A 95 -1.43 -5.29 1.34
CA THR A 95 -1.95 -6.67 1.38
C THR A 95 -1.45 -7.38 2.62
N GLY A 96 -2.22 -8.30 3.19
CA GLY A 96 -1.74 -9.08 4.33
C GLY A 96 -2.82 -9.73 5.16
N ASP A 97 -2.38 -10.31 6.27
CA ASP A 97 -3.21 -10.82 7.35
C ASP A 97 -3.51 -9.70 8.36
N ILE A 98 -4.22 -8.68 7.89
CA ILE A 98 -4.64 -7.53 8.67
C ILE A 98 -6.10 -7.19 8.37
N SER A 99 -6.79 -6.58 9.33
CA SER A 99 -8.17 -6.15 9.12
C SER A 99 -8.23 -4.96 8.14
N THR A 100 -9.38 -4.77 7.49
CA THR A 100 -9.61 -3.58 6.65
C THR A 100 -9.44 -2.28 7.41
N ASN A 101 -9.81 -2.24 8.68
CA ASN A 101 -9.67 -1.06 9.51
C ASN A 101 -8.19 -0.74 9.78
N ASP A 102 -7.38 -1.76 10.10
CA ASP A 102 -5.95 -1.59 10.32
C ASP A 102 -5.24 -1.16 9.03
N ALA A 103 -5.59 -1.77 7.90
CA ALA A 103 -5.08 -1.39 6.59
C ALA A 103 -5.43 0.07 6.23
N LEU A 104 -6.64 0.54 6.53
CA LEU A 104 -7.04 1.94 6.32
C LEU A 104 -6.29 2.91 7.25
N ASN A 105 -6.00 2.49 8.49
CA ASN A 105 -5.20 3.29 9.41
C ASN A 105 -3.75 3.40 8.92
N ILE A 106 -3.17 2.31 8.40
CA ILE A 106 -1.86 2.34 7.73
C ILE A 106 -1.91 3.31 6.55
N LEU A 107 -2.90 3.18 5.65
CA LEU A 107 -3.05 4.08 4.51
C LEU A 107 -3.09 5.57 4.92
N LYS A 108 -3.89 5.92 5.92
CA LYS A 108 -4.00 7.31 6.41
C LYS A 108 -2.69 7.85 6.96
N SER A 109 -1.83 6.99 7.51
CA SER A 109 -0.51 7.38 8.02
C SER A 109 0.58 7.51 6.95
N LEU A 110 0.28 7.19 5.69
CA LEU A 110 1.18 7.39 4.55
C LEU A 110 1.07 8.80 3.93
N VAL A 111 0.06 9.59 4.34
CA VAL A 111 -0.26 10.93 3.83
C VAL A 111 0.41 12.03 4.65
#